data_AF-A0A977L1X6-F1
#
_entry.id   AF-A0A977L1X6-F1
#
_cell.length_a   1.000
_cell.length_b   1.000
_cell.length_c   1.000
_cell.angle_alpha   90.00
_cell.angle_beta   90.00
_cell.angle_gamma   90.00
#
_symmetry.space_group_name_H-M   'P 1'
#
loop_
_entity.id
_entity.type
_entity.pdbx_description
1 polymer ?
#
loop_
_entity_poly.entity_id
_entity_poly.type
_entity_poly.pdbx_seq_one_letter_code
_entity_poly.pdbx_strand_id
1 'polypeptide(L)'
;MTQLTVKNLDHLGIIAAIVDELGIVDYINQQLGEKDTTKISAGLVVKAMILNGLGFINSPLYLFSQFFKDKPLEHLLGKGNLT
;
A
#
# COMPACT_ATOMS: atom_id res chain seq x y z
N MET A 1 17.44 -7.10 24.38
CA MET A 1 18.21 -6.34 23.36
C MET A 1 17.25 -6.05 22.22
N THR A 2 17.03 -4.79 21.88
CA THR A 2 16.21 -4.40 20.73
C THR A 2 17.01 -4.67 19.46
N GLN A 3 16.54 -5.59 18.62
CA GLN A 3 17.17 -5.90 17.34
C GLN A 3 16.87 -4.76 16.37
N LEU A 4 17.91 -4.12 15.80
CA LEU A 4 17.75 -3.09 14.78
C LEU A 4 17.33 -3.76 13.46
N THR A 5 16.15 -3.43 12.96
CA THR A 5 15.66 -3.91 11.66
C THR A 5 15.67 -2.77 10.66
N VAL A 6 16.48 -2.88 9.61
CA VAL A 6 16.54 -1.91 8.52
C VAL A 6 15.70 -2.43 7.36
N LYS A 7 14.80 -1.60 6.82
CA LYS A 7 14.00 -1.91 5.62
C LYS A 7 14.18 -0.80 4.59
N ASN A 8 14.32 -1.16 3.32
CA ASN A 8 14.41 -0.21 2.23
C ASN A 8 13.00 0.12 1.70
N LEU A 9 12.73 1.41 1.52
CA LEU A 9 11.48 1.95 0.94
C LEU A 9 11.52 2.04 -0.59
N ASP A 10 12.71 2.06 -1.19
CA ASP A 10 12.91 2.31 -2.63
C ASP A 10 12.18 3.59 -3.10
N HIS A 11 11.80 3.65 -4.37
CA HIS A 11 10.97 4.72 -4.94
C HIS A 11 9.50 4.65 -4.49
N LEU A 12 9.09 3.56 -3.83
CA LEU A 12 7.71 3.34 -3.40
C LEU A 12 7.26 4.35 -2.34
N GLY A 13 8.19 4.87 -1.51
CA GLY A 13 7.88 5.91 -0.56
C GLY A 13 7.40 7.21 -1.23
N ILE A 14 8.00 7.58 -2.36
CA ILE A 14 7.61 8.76 -3.15
C ILE A 14 6.23 8.53 -3.77
N ILE A 15 6.00 7.34 -4.34
CA ILE A 15 4.70 6.99 -4.93
C ILE A 15 3.60 7.00 -3.86
N ALA A 16 3.87 6.43 -2.68
CA ALA A 16 2.92 6.43 -1.56
C ALA A 16 2.56 7.87 -1.14
N ALA A 17 3.56 8.75 -1.03
CA ALA A 17 3.34 10.16 -0.69
C ALA A 17 2.50 10.89 -1.74
N ILE A 18 2.76 10.66 -3.04
CA ILE A 18 1.96 11.25 -4.12
C ILE A 18 0.52 10.75 -4.08
N VAL A 19 0.30 9.45 -3.84
CA VAL A 19 -1.05 8.87 -3.72
C VAL A 19 -1.83 9.51 -2.57
N ASP A 20 -1.16 9.76 -1.44
CA ASP A 20 -1.75 10.43 -0.28
C ASP A 20 -2.01 11.91 -0.54
N GLU A 21 -1.07 12.62 -1.16
CA GLU A 21 -1.20 14.05 -1.51
C GLU A 21 -2.35 14.30 -2.49
N LEU A 22 -2.56 13.38 -3.44
CA LEU A 22 -3.68 13.44 -4.38
C LEU A 22 -5.03 13.03 -3.76
N GLY A 23 -5.06 12.54 -2.52
CA GLY A 23 -6.30 12.11 -1.86
C GLY A 23 -6.98 10.92 -2.52
N ILE A 24 -6.23 10.07 -3.23
CA ILE A 24 -6.79 8.95 -4.01
C ILE A 24 -7.53 7.96 -3.10
N VAL A 25 -6.98 7.67 -1.92
CA VAL A 25 -7.59 6.73 -0.96
C VAL A 25 -8.98 7.21 -0.55
N ASP A 26 -9.09 8.48 -0.14
CA ASP A 26 -10.34 9.08 0.31
C ASP A 26 -11.36 9.16 -0.82
N TYR A 27 -10.91 9.56 -2.03
CA TYR A 27 -11.76 9.60 -3.20
C TYR A 27 -12.37 8.22 -3.52
N ILE A 28 -11.56 7.16 -3.53
CA ILE A 28 -12.05 5.80 -3.80
C ILE A 28 -13.01 5.33 -2.71
N ASN A 29 -12.70 5.58 -1.43
CA ASN A 29 -13.59 5.24 -0.32
C ASN A 29 -14.94 5.96 -0.43
N GLN A 30 -14.95 7.23 -0.86
CA GLN A 30 -16.17 7.98 -1.09
C GLN A 30 -17.02 7.39 -2.24
N GLN A 31 -16.38 6.93 -3.32
CA GLN A 31 -17.11 6.38 -4.48
C GLN A 31 -17.68 4.98 -4.23
N LEU A 32 -16.94 4.13 -3.51
CA LEU A 32 -17.32 2.72 -3.30
C LEU A 32 -18.06 2.49 -1.98
N GLY A 33 -17.95 3.44 -1.05
CA GLY A 33 -18.41 3.30 0.32
C GLY A 33 -17.56 2.32 1.13
N GLU A 34 -17.66 2.42 2.44
CA GLU A 34 -17.13 1.41 3.35
C GLU A 34 -18.23 0.41 3.70
N LYS A 35 -17.86 -0.87 3.82
CA LYS A 35 -18.76 -1.93 4.27
C LYS A 35 -18.20 -2.51 5.56
N ASP A 36 -19.06 -2.78 6.52
CA ASP A 36 -18.64 -3.38 7.81
C ASP A 36 -17.96 -4.76 7.64
N THR A 37 -18.15 -5.41 6.49
CA THR A 37 -17.53 -6.69 6.15
C THR A 37 -16.13 -6.58 5.54
N THR A 38 -15.68 -5.38 5.15
CA THR A 38 -14.35 -5.20 4.56
C THR A 38 -13.31 -5.01 5.65
N LYS A 39 -12.31 -5.91 5.69
CA LYS A 39 -11.15 -5.79 6.60
C LYS A 39 -10.22 -4.63 6.23
N ILE A 40 -10.21 -4.25 4.96
CA ILE A 40 -9.35 -3.20 4.41
C ILE A 40 -10.22 -2.36 3.48
N SER A 41 -10.10 -1.03 3.57
CA SER A 41 -10.86 -0.09 2.72
C SER A 41 -10.46 -0.21 1.25
N ALA A 42 -11.40 0.05 0.35
CA ALA A 42 -11.17 -0.07 -1.08
C ALA A 42 -10.06 0.88 -1.57
N GLY A 43 -9.99 2.08 -1.02
CA GLY A 43 -8.93 3.05 -1.32
C GLY A 43 -7.54 2.54 -0.94
N LEU A 44 -7.42 1.82 0.18
CA LEU A 44 -6.13 1.22 0.56
C LEU A 44 -5.74 0.08 -0.37
N VAL A 45 -6.70 -0.74 -0.80
CA VAL A 45 -6.48 -1.77 -1.82
C VAL A 45 -5.96 -1.15 -3.11
N VAL A 46 -6.57 -0.06 -3.56
CA VAL A 46 -6.13 0.67 -4.77
C VAL A 46 -4.73 1.25 -4.59
N LYS A 47 -4.41 1.87 -3.45
CA LYS A 47 -3.05 2.34 -3.15
C LYS A 47 -2.03 1.19 -3.23
N ALA A 48 -2.35 0.03 -2.66
CA ALA A 48 -1.50 -1.15 -2.75
C ALA A 48 -1.35 -1.66 -4.19
N MET A 49 -2.40 -1.62 -5.01
CA MET A 49 -2.33 -1.97 -6.43
C MET A 49 -1.42 -1.02 -7.21
N ILE A 50 -1.49 0.29 -6.95
CA ILE A 50 -0.61 1.29 -7.57
C ILE A 50 0.85 1.03 -7.18
N LEU A 51 1.13 0.82 -5.90
CA LEU A 51 2.48 0.51 -5.43
C LEU A 51 3.02 -0.79 -6.06
N ASN A 52 2.18 -1.81 -6.18
CA ASN A 52 2.56 -3.06 -6.83
C ASN A 52 2.83 -2.87 -8.33
N GLY A 53 1.96 -2.16 -9.04
CA GLY A 53 2.08 -1.92 -10.48
C GLY A 53 3.26 -1.03 -10.87
N LEU A 54 3.63 -0.06 -10.03
CA LEU A 54 4.75 0.85 -10.26
C LEU A 54 6.06 0.38 -9.60
N GLY A 55 5.99 -0.63 -8.74
CA GLY A 55 7.15 -1.29 -8.13
C GLY A 55 7.76 -2.39 -9.00
N PHE A 56 7.05 -2.86 -10.03
CA PHE A 56 7.51 -3.90 -10.94
C PHE A 56 7.44 -3.45 -12.39
N ILE A 57 8.60 -3.11 -12.98
CA ILE A 57 8.68 -2.81 -14.40
C ILE A 57 8.52 -4.09 -15.25
N ASN A 58 8.68 -5.30 -14.68
CA ASN A 58 8.82 -6.55 -15.44
C ASN A 58 8.15 -7.80 -14.84
N SER A 59 7.26 -7.71 -13.86
CA SER A 59 6.64 -8.89 -13.22
C SER A 59 5.11 -8.82 -13.25
N PRO A 60 4.40 -9.94 -13.51
CA PRO A 60 2.94 -9.93 -13.59
C PRO A 60 2.24 -9.50 -12.29
N LEU A 61 1.10 -8.81 -12.41
CA LEU A 61 0.28 -8.30 -11.29
C LEU A 61 -0.23 -9.38 -10.30
N TYR A 62 -0.22 -10.68 -10.67
CA TYR A 62 -0.68 -11.75 -9.78
C TYR A 62 0.28 -12.06 -8.61
N LEU A 63 1.48 -11.45 -8.59
CA LEU A 63 2.45 -11.57 -7.49
C LEU A 63 2.25 -10.52 -6.38
N PHE A 64 1.04 -9.98 -6.27
CA PHE A 64 0.66 -8.95 -5.31
C PHE A 64 1.11 -9.26 -3.86
N SER A 65 0.83 -10.45 -3.34
CA SER A 65 1.23 -10.82 -1.98
C SER A 65 2.75 -11.01 -1.83
N GLN A 66 3.43 -11.48 -2.88
CA GLN A 66 4.87 -11.69 -2.88
C GLN A 66 5.62 -10.36 -2.89
N PHE A 67 5.11 -9.34 -3.61
CA PHE A 67 5.69 -8.00 -3.66
C PHE A 67 5.86 -7.35 -2.29
N PHE A 68 4.91 -7.61 -1.39
CA PHE A 68 4.83 -6.93 -0.10
C PHE A 68 5.57 -7.66 1.04
N LYS A 69 6.12 -8.86 0.82
CA LYS A 69 6.73 -9.69 1.88
C LYS A 69 7.89 -8.99 2.60
N ASP A 70 8.69 -8.26 1.85
CA ASP A 70 9.94 -7.63 2.27
C ASP A 70 9.84 -6.10 2.35
N LYS A 71 8.65 -5.53 2.10
CA LYS A 71 8.42 -4.07 2.10
C LYS A 71 8.00 -3.54 3.48
N PRO A 72 8.31 -2.27 3.79
CA PRO A 72 7.88 -1.63 5.03
C PRO A 72 6.41 -1.18 4.94
N LEU A 73 5.48 -2.13 5.06
CA LEU A 73 4.06 -1.90 4.78
C LEU A 73 3.42 -0.79 5.61
N GLU A 74 3.75 -0.69 6.90
CA GLU A 74 3.22 0.40 7.74
C GLU A 74 3.64 1.80 7.24
N HIS A 75 4.80 1.90 6.60
CA HIS A 75 5.28 3.18 6.05
C HIS A 75 4.64 3.48 4.70
N LEU A 76 4.26 2.45 3.93
CA LEU A 76 3.68 2.59 2.59
C LEU A 76 2.15 2.70 2.62
N LEU A 77 1.50 1.99 3.53
CA LEU A 77 0.05 1.81 3.60
C LEU A 77 -0.55 2.41 4.88
N GLY A 78 0.27 2.93 5.79
CA GLY A 78 -0.16 3.49 7.06
C GLY A 78 -0.19 2.47 8.20
N LYS A 79 0.07 2.95 9.41
CA LYS A 79 0.11 2.11 10.63
C LYS A 79 -1.28 1.59 10.98
N GLY A 80 -1.37 0.30 11.33
CA GLY A 80 -2.61 -0.34 11.77
C GLY A 80 -3.60 -0.69 10.66
N ASN A 81 -3.27 -0.40 9.40
CA ASN A 81 -4.19 -0.60 8.26
C ASN A 81 -4.20 -2.03 7.69
N LEU A 82 -3.44 -2.96 8.28
CA LEU A 82 -3.26 -4.34 7.80
C LEU A 82 -3.51 -5.41 8.87
N THR A 83 -4.02 -5.03 10.05
CA THR A 83 -4.30 -5.92 11.18
C THR A 83 -5.77 -6.29 11.26
#